data_AF-A0AAV3RDZ5-F1
#
_entry.id   AF-A0AAV3RDZ5-F1
#
_cell.length_a   1.000
_cell.length_b   1.000
_cell.length_c   1.000
_cell.angle_alpha   90.00
_cell.angle_beta   90.00
_cell.angle_gamma   90.00
#
_symmetry.space_group_name_H-M   'P 1'
#
loop_
_entity.id
_entity.type
_entity.pdbx_description
1 polymer ?
#
loop_
_entity_poly.entity_id
_entity_poly.type
_entity_poly.pdbx_seq_one_letter_code
_entity_poly.pdbx_strand_id
1 'polypeptide(L)'
;MNYATVDAHKISEFSYWFHQIWTTGLQIVIALIIIYNTIGLATFPALFLVALSMLGNSPVAKLQHKYLTELMLAQDRMLKAIAEALTNMKVLKLYCWENHFKNVIQRLRQEEFNWLSLVQAQKGYYWSSPIIVSAATFWACYLFEVPLTTSNVFTFLATLRILQEPIRSIPHVLGLLIEAKVSFTLI
;
A
#
# COMPACT_ATOMS: atom_id res chain seq x y z
N MET A 1 -23.39 -7.13 -21.83
CA MET A 1 -23.27 -7.63 -20.44
C MET A 1 -22.08 -7.03 -19.67
N ASN A 2 -21.00 -6.58 -20.32
CA ASN A 2 -19.85 -5.96 -19.65
C ASN A 2 -20.12 -4.52 -19.13
N TYR A 3 -20.98 -3.73 -19.80
CA TYR A 3 -21.25 -2.34 -19.41
C TYR A 3 -21.94 -2.21 -18.05
N ALA A 4 -23.01 -2.98 -17.79
CA ALA A 4 -23.70 -2.95 -16.50
C ALA A 4 -22.82 -3.42 -15.33
N THR A 5 -21.94 -4.40 -15.55
CA THR A 5 -21.00 -4.87 -14.53
C THR A 5 -19.86 -3.88 -14.30
N VAL A 6 -19.33 -3.24 -15.34
CA VAL A 6 -18.26 -2.23 -15.22
C VAL A 6 -18.79 -0.96 -14.56
N ASP A 7 -19.98 -0.49 -14.94
CA ASP A 7 -20.57 0.71 -14.36
C ASP A 7 -21.04 0.49 -12.91
N ALA A 8 -21.61 -0.69 -12.59
CA ALA A 8 -21.93 -1.05 -11.20
C ALA A 8 -20.65 -1.14 -10.33
N HIS A 9 -19.55 -1.66 -10.89
CA HIS A 9 -18.27 -1.73 -10.17
C HIS A 9 -17.72 -0.33 -9.89
N LYS A 10 -17.78 0.60 -10.86
CA LYS A 10 -17.34 1.99 -10.68
C LYS A 10 -18.17 2.75 -9.65
N ILE A 11 -19.49 2.57 -9.61
CA ILE A 11 -20.36 3.21 -8.62
C ILE A 11 -20.07 2.67 -7.21
N SER A 12 -19.87 1.35 -7.08
CA SER A 12 -19.48 0.72 -5.81
C SER A 12 -18.12 1.23 -5.33
N GLU A 13 -17.16 1.35 -6.24
CA GLU A 13 -15.81 1.83 -5.96
C GLU A 13 -15.81 3.30 -5.53
N PHE A 14 -16.61 4.15 -6.17
CA PHE A 14 -16.79 5.55 -5.75
C PHE A 14 -17.37 5.66 -4.34
N SER A 15 -18.42 4.89 -4.03
CA SER A 15 -19.02 4.85 -2.69
C SER A 15 -18.02 4.40 -1.62
N TYR A 16 -17.22 3.37 -1.95
CA TYR A 16 -16.15 2.87 -1.10
C TYR A 16 -15.08 3.94 -0.83
N TRP A 17 -14.55 4.59 -1.87
CA TRP A 17 -13.55 5.65 -1.72
C TRP A 17 -14.07 6.85 -0.95
N PHE A 18 -15.31 7.28 -1.23
CA PHE A 18 -15.95 8.36 -0.50
C PHE A 18 -16.07 8.02 0.99
N HIS A 19 -16.56 6.81 1.31
CA HIS A 19 -16.63 6.33 2.69
C HIS A 19 -15.25 6.30 3.37
N GLN A 20 -14.24 5.83 2.64
CA GLN A 20 -12.88 5.71 3.15
C GLN A 20 -12.24 7.08 3.48
N ILE A 21 -12.50 8.13 2.70
CA ILE A 21 -11.89 9.45 2.90
C ILE A 21 -12.36 10.07 4.23
N TRP A 22 -13.68 10.14 4.47
CA TRP A 22 -14.18 10.79 5.69
C TRP A 22 -13.93 9.94 6.94
N THR A 23 -14.05 8.61 6.85
CA THR A 23 -13.74 7.70 7.98
C THR A 23 -12.28 7.76 8.39
N THR A 24 -11.34 7.81 7.42
CA THR A 24 -9.91 7.99 7.68
C THR A 24 -9.64 9.30 8.44
N GLY A 25 -10.26 10.41 8.02
CA GLY A 25 -10.12 11.69 8.70
C GLY A 25 -10.63 11.64 10.14
N LEU A 26 -11.82 11.08 10.34
CA LEU A 26 -12.43 10.92 11.67
C LEU A 26 -11.58 10.04 12.60
N GLN A 27 -11.02 8.95 12.06
CA GLN A 27 -10.14 8.03 12.78
C GLN A 27 -8.85 8.72 13.26
N ILE A 28 -8.24 9.57 12.44
CA ILE A 28 -7.05 10.36 12.83
C ILE A 28 -7.39 11.32 13.98
N VAL A 29 -8.53 12.03 13.89
CA VAL A 29 -8.96 12.99 14.92
C VAL A 29 -9.20 12.29 16.25
N ILE A 30 -9.94 11.17 16.25
CA ILE A 30 -10.22 10.41 17.47
C ILE A 30 -8.92 9.88 18.10
N ALA A 31 -8.01 9.34 17.30
CA ALA A 31 -6.75 8.81 17.79
C ALA A 31 -5.85 9.91 18.38
N LEU A 32 -5.84 11.12 17.80
CA LEU A 32 -5.16 12.29 18.39
C LEU A 32 -5.76 12.68 19.74
N ILE A 33 -7.09 12.66 19.88
CA ILE A 33 -7.77 12.95 21.15
C ILE A 33 -7.42 11.91 22.22
N ILE A 34 -7.38 10.62 21.86
CA ILE A 34 -7.02 9.54 22.79
C ILE A 34 -5.57 9.68 23.27
N ILE A 35 -4.64 9.99 22.36
CA ILE A 35 -3.23 10.22 22.69
C ILE A 35 -3.08 11.43 23.61
N TYR A 36 -3.78 12.53 23.30
CA TYR A 36 -3.77 13.74 24.13
C TYR A 36 -4.26 13.46 25.55
N ASN A 37 -5.37 12.72 25.68
CA ASN A 37 -5.97 12.38 26.97
C ASN A 37 -5.15 11.36 27.78
N THR A 38 -4.35 10.50 27.14
CA THR A 38 -3.58 9.46 27.83
C THR A 38 -2.23 9.93 28.35
N ILE A 39 -1.57 10.90 27.69
CA ILE A 39 -0.18 11.28 28.01
C ILE A 39 0.07 12.80 28.09
N GLY A 40 -0.94 13.65 27.86
CA GLY A 40 -0.83 15.11 28.07
C GLY A 40 0.29 15.77 27.27
N LEU A 41 1.28 16.38 27.94
CA LEU A 41 2.44 17.05 27.33
C LEU A 41 3.26 16.16 26.37
N ALA A 42 3.14 14.83 26.45
CA ALA A 42 3.77 13.92 25.49
C ALA A 42 3.03 13.80 24.14
N THR A 43 2.05 14.69 23.87
CA THR A 43 1.45 14.81 22.54
C THR A 43 2.47 15.26 21.48
N PHE A 44 3.50 16.03 21.87
CA PHE A 44 4.55 16.49 20.96
C PHE A 44 5.38 15.36 20.33
N PRO A 45 5.91 14.37 21.07
CA PRO A 45 6.60 13.23 20.46
C PRO A 45 5.66 12.35 19.62
N ALA A 46 4.37 12.25 19.96
CA ALA A 46 3.39 11.54 19.13
C ALA A 46 3.13 12.26 17.79
N LEU A 47 2.95 13.59 17.81
CA LEU A 47 2.88 14.42 16.60
C LEU A 47 4.14 14.30 15.75
N PHE A 48 5.31 14.26 16.39
CA PHE A 48 6.59 14.06 15.73
C PHE A 48 6.68 12.68 15.04
N LEU A 49 6.22 11.61 15.70
CA LEU A 49 6.16 10.27 15.10
C LEU A 49 5.19 10.18 13.92
N VAL A 50 4.04 10.86 14.00
CA VAL A 50 3.09 10.97 12.87
C VAL A 50 3.70 11.75 11.71
N ALA A 51 4.36 12.88 11.97
CA ALA A 51 5.04 13.65 10.95
C ALA A 51 6.21 12.87 10.30
N LEU A 52 7.00 12.17 11.11
CA LEU A 52 8.11 11.33 10.63
C LEU A 52 7.62 10.16 9.78
N SER A 53 6.53 9.50 10.19
CA SER A 53 5.91 8.42 9.42
C SER A 53 5.27 8.91 8.12
N MET A 54 4.68 10.10 8.08
CA MET A 54 4.23 10.72 6.82
C MET A 54 5.38 10.96 5.84
N LEU A 55 6.50 11.51 6.32
CA LEU A 55 7.69 11.76 5.49
C LEU A 55 8.32 10.45 5.00
N GLY A 56 8.38 9.42 5.84
CA GLY A 56 8.92 8.10 5.49
C GLY A 56 8.04 7.33 4.52
N ASN A 57 6.71 7.48 4.56
CA ASN A 57 5.79 6.73 3.70
C ASN A 57 5.78 7.21 2.24
N SER A 58 6.06 8.49 1.97
CA SER A 58 6.06 9.03 0.60
C SER A 58 7.02 8.32 -0.38
N PRO A 59 8.33 8.15 -0.07
CA PRO A 59 9.25 7.45 -0.96
C PRO A 59 8.92 5.95 -1.07
N VAL A 60 8.44 5.32 0.01
CA VAL A 60 8.10 3.89 0.00
C VAL A 60 6.87 3.63 -0.85
N ALA A 61 5.86 4.51 -0.80
CA ALA A 61 4.69 4.43 -1.67
C ALA A 61 5.08 4.55 -3.15
N LYS A 62 5.97 5.49 -3.51
CA LYS A 62 6.49 5.60 -4.89
C LYS A 62 7.21 4.33 -5.36
N LEU A 63 8.02 3.74 -4.49
CA LEU A 63 8.71 2.48 -4.78
C LEU A 63 7.73 1.32 -4.95
N GLN A 64 6.70 1.26 -4.10
CA GLN A 64 5.64 0.25 -4.19
C GLN A 64 4.89 0.34 -5.51
N HIS A 65 4.50 1.56 -5.90
CA HIS A 65 3.86 1.80 -7.19
C HIS A 65 4.76 1.35 -8.34
N LYS A 66 6.04 1.71 -8.32
CA LYS A 66 7.00 1.28 -9.35
C LYS A 66 7.07 -0.24 -9.47
N TYR A 67 7.24 -0.98 -8.37
CA TYR A 67 7.33 -2.45 -8.42
C TYR A 67 6.03 -3.12 -8.88
N LEU A 68 4.89 -2.59 -8.46
CA LEU A 68 3.58 -3.06 -8.94
C LEU A 68 3.41 -2.82 -10.44
N THR A 69 3.79 -1.65 -10.94
CA THR A 69 3.73 -1.33 -12.37
C THR A 69 4.63 -2.26 -13.19
N GLU A 70 5.89 -2.47 -12.76
CA GLU A 70 6.80 -3.38 -13.47
C GLU A 70 6.31 -4.84 -13.45
N LEU A 71 5.72 -5.29 -12.33
CA LEU A 71 5.09 -6.60 -12.24
C LEU A 71 3.94 -6.74 -13.24
N MET A 72 3.04 -5.75 -13.33
CA MET A 72 1.94 -5.77 -14.29
C MET A 72 2.44 -5.79 -15.74
N LEU A 73 3.46 -4.99 -16.07
CA LEU A 73 4.08 -5.00 -17.40
C LEU A 73 4.70 -6.36 -17.73
N ALA A 74 5.39 -7.00 -16.78
CA ALA A 74 5.95 -8.33 -16.97
C ALA A 74 4.86 -9.40 -17.16
N GLN A 75 3.76 -9.31 -16.41
CA GLN A 75 2.59 -10.19 -16.56
C GLN A 75 1.93 -10.02 -17.93
N ASP A 76 1.71 -8.79 -18.39
CA ASP A 76 1.14 -8.53 -19.71
C ASP A 76 2.01 -9.12 -20.83
N ARG A 77 3.35 -8.96 -20.74
CA ARG A 77 4.28 -9.57 -21.70
C ARG A 77 4.18 -11.10 -21.71
N MET A 78 4.13 -11.73 -20.54
CA MET A 78 3.99 -13.19 -20.43
C MET A 78 2.66 -13.68 -21.00
N LEU A 79 1.55 -13.04 -20.61
CA LEU A 79 0.21 -13.42 -21.07
C LEU A 79 0.06 -13.26 -22.59
N LYS A 80 0.63 -12.19 -23.15
CA LYS A 80 0.67 -11.98 -24.60
C LYS A 80 1.44 -13.09 -25.31
N ALA A 81 2.63 -13.46 -24.81
CA ALA A 81 3.43 -14.54 -25.39
C ALA A 81 2.71 -15.90 -25.34
N ILE A 82 2.01 -16.20 -24.24
CA ILE A 82 1.20 -17.41 -24.10
C ILE A 82 0.03 -17.40 -25.10
N ALA A 83 -0.66 -16.26 -25.24
CA ALA A 83 -1.78 -16.11 -26.17
C ALA A 83 -1.35 -16.27 -27.64
N GLU A 84 -0.21 -15.69 -28.03
CA GLU A 84 0.36 -15.83 -29.37
C GLU A 84 0.75 -17.29 -29.68
N ALA A 85 1.35 -17.99 -28.71
CA ALA A 85 1.72 -19.40 -28.84
C ALA A 85 0.49 -20.31 -28.98
N LEU A 86 -0.56 -20.07 -28.18
CA LEU A 86 -1.82 -20.82 -28.24
C LEU A 86 -2.55 -20.61 -29.57
N THR A 87 -2.60 -19.36 -30.04
CA THR A 87 -3.29 -19.00 -31.28
C THR A 87 -2.61 -19.65 -32.50
N ASN A 88 -1.28 -19.78 -32.48
CA ASN A 88 -0.49 -20.33 -33.58
C ASN A 88 0.01 -21.77 -33.34
N MET A 89 -0.61 -22.52 -32.42
CA MET A 89 -0.11 -23.82 -31.96
C MET A 89 0.12 -24.85 -33.07
N LYS A 90 -0.74 -24.89 -34.10
CA LYS A 90 -0.55 -25.77 -35.26
C LYS A 90 0.76 -25.47 -36.00
N VAL A 91 1.06 -24.19 -36.20
CA VAL A 91 2.29 -23.74 -36.89
C VAL A 91 3.51 -24.11 -36.06
N LEU A 92 3.47 -23.86 -34.74
CA LEU A 92 4.57 -24.21 -33.83
C LEU A 92 4.89 -25.72 -33.88
N LYS A 93 3.86 -26.58 -33.96
CA LYS A 93 4.02 -28.04 -34.10
C LYS A 93 4.64 -28.44 -35.43
N LEU A 94 4.18 -27.85 -36.54
CA LEU A 94 4.70 -28.15 -37.87
C LEU A 94 6.19 -27.82 -38.02
N TYR A 95 6.67 -26.77 -37.34
CA TYR A 95 8.07 -26.37 -37.33
C TYR A 95 8.89 -26.93 -36.15
N CYS A 96 8.31 -27.78 -35.29
CA CYS A 96 8.94 -28.27 -34.06
C CYS A 96 9.49 -27.15 -33.14
N TRP A 97 8.87 -25.96 -33.16
CA TRP A 97 9.29 -24.78 -32.40
C TRP A 97 8.74 -24.71 -30.97
N GLU A 98 8.03 -25.73 -30.51
CA GLU A 98 7.43 -25.80 -29.17
C GLU A 98 8.45 -25.54 -28.06
N ASN A 99 9.62 -26.19 -28.14
CA ASN A 99 10.69 -26.03 -27.15
C ASN A 99 11.28 -24.62 -27.15
N HIS A 100 11.36 -23.98 -28.31
CA HIS A 100 11.85 -22.61 -28.42
C HIS A 100 10.90 -21.64 -27.71
N PHE A 101 9.60 -21.70 -28.02
CA PHE A 101 8.59 -20.86 -27.39
C PHE A 101 8.44 -21.14 -25.90
N LYS A 102 8.54 -22.40 -25.48
CA LYS A 102 8.57 -22.77 -24.05
C LYS A 102 9.71 -22.06 -23.32
N ASN A 103 10.91 -22.04 -23.90
CA ASN A 103 12.06 -21.34 -23.30
C ASN A 103 11.85 -19.83 -23.24
N VAL A 104 11.22 -19.22 -24.26
CA VAL A 104 10.86 -17.80 -24.24
C VAL A 104 9.89 -17.48 -23.10
N ILE A 105 8.79 -18.24 -22.97
CA ILE A 105 7.82 -18.07 -21.89
C ILE A 105 8.47 -18.28 -20.53
N GLN A 106 9.37 -19.25 -20.39
CA GLN A 106 10.07 -19.52 -19.14
C GLN A 106 10.99 -18.37 -18.72
N ARG A 107 11.63 -17.68 -19.66
CA ARG A 107 12.41 -16.46 -19.37
C ARG A 107 11.51 -15.33 -18.87
N LEU A 108 10.38 -15.10 -19.53
CA LEU A 108 9.40 -14.09 -19.11
C LEU A 108 8.84 -14.38 -17.70
N ARG A 109 8.58 -15.66 -17.41
CA ARG A 109 8.13 -16.09 -16.08
C ARG A 109 9.18 -15.86 -14.99
N GLN A 110 10.47 -16.04 -15.31
CA GLN A 110 11.54 -15.74 -14.37
C GLN A 110 11.62 -14.24 -14.07
N GLU A 111 11.43 -13.40 -15.09
CA GLU A 111 11.36 -11.95 -14.93
C GLU A 111 10.18 -11.52 -14.05
N GLU A 112 8.97 -12.06 -14.31
CA GLU A 112 7.80 -11.85 -13.47
C GLU A 112 8.06 -12.26 -12.01
N PHE A 113 8.66 -13.44 -11.80
CA PHE A 113 8.95 -13.94 -10.46
C PHE A 113 9.90 -13.02 -9.67
N ASN A 114 10.89 -12.43 -10.33
CA ASN A 114 11.81 -11.48 -9.69
C ASN A 114 11.05 -10.23 -9.20
N TRP A 115 10.17 -9.67 -10.05
CA TRP A 115 9.34 -8.52 -9.65
C TRP A 115 8.35 -8.89 -8.55
N LEU A 116 7.73 -10.07 -8.65
CA LEU A 116 6.80 -10.58 -7.65
C LEU A 116 7.49 -10.75 -6.29
N SER A 117 8.73 -11.28 -6.27
CA SER A 117 9.52 -11.43 -5.05
C SER A 117 9.78 -10.08 -4.38
N LEU A 118 10.13 -9.04 -5.14
CA LEU A 118 10.33 -7.69 -4.62
C LEU A 118 9.05 -7.11 -4.02
N VAL A 119 7.91 -7.27 -4.70
CA VAL A 119 6.60 -6.83 -4.18
C VAL A 119 6.24 -7.57 -2.89
N GLN A 120 6.48 -8.88 -2.81
CA GLN A 120 6.19 -9.67 -1.61
C GLN A 120 7.14 -9.32 -0.45
N ALA A 121 8.42 -9.09 -0.73
CA ALA A 121 9.38 -8.65 0.29
C ALA A 121 8.98 -7.29 0.88
N GLN A 122 8.58 -6.34 0.03
CA GLN A 122 8.08 -5.05 0.47
C GLN A 122 6.80 -5.19 1.28
N LYS A 123 5.88 -6.06 0.87
CA LYS A 123 4.67 -6.37 1.64
C LYS A 123 5.04 -6.93 3.02
N GLY A 124 5.98 -7.87 3.10
CA GLY A 124 6.47 -8.42 4.37
C GLY A 124 7.03 -7.35 5.32
N TYR A 125 7.83 -6.41 4.80
CA TYR A 125 8.32 -5.26 5.57
C TYR A 125 7.18 -4.36 6.09
N TYR A 126 6.15 -4.13 5.26
CA TYR A 126 4.99 -3.36 5.68
C TYR A 126 4.18 -4.06 6.79
N TRP A 127 4.02 -5.37 6.73
CA TRP A 127 3.31 -6.14 7.76
C TRP A 127 4.07 -6.18 9.09
N SER A 128 5.41 -6.05 9.08
CA SER A 128 6.22 -5.98 10.30
C SER A 128 6.41 -4.57 10.85
N SER A 129 6.13 -3.53 10.05
CA SER A 129 6.22 -2.11 10.46
C SER A 129 5.51 -1.80 11.78
N PRO A 130 4.28 -2.28 12.06
CA PRO A 130 3.61 -2.04 13.34
C PRO A 130 4.40 -2.44 14.58
N ILE A 131 5.13 -3.55 14.47
CA ILE A 131 5.93 -4.12 15.55
C ILE A 131 7.18 -3.27 15.77
N ILE A 132 7.85 -2.86 14.69
CA ILE A 132 9.05 -2.01 14.73
C ILE A 132 8.72 -0.64 15.33
N VAL A 133 7.63 -0.01 14.88
CA VAL A 133 7.21 1.29 15.40
C VAL A 133 6.81 1.17 16.87
N SER A 134 6.07 0.12 17.26
CA SER A 134 5.73 -0.13 18.67
C SER A 134 7.00 -0.25 19.54
N ALA A 135 7.98 -1.06 19.12
CA ALA A 135 9.24 -1.23 19.83
C ALA A 135 10.03 0.09 19.94
N ALA A 136 10.10 0.88 18.87
CA ALA A 136 10.75 2.18 18.87
C ALA A 136 10.05 3.18 19.80
N THR A 137 8.72 3.20 19.83
CA THR A 137 7.96 4.08 20.73
C THR A 137 8.16 3.71 22.20
N PHE A 138 8.23 2.42 22.53
CA PHE A 138 8.59 1.97 23.87
C PHE A 138 9.98 2.41 24.28
N TRP A 139 10.94 2.25 23.37
CA TRP A 139 12.31 2.69 23.61
C TRP A 139 12.39 4.19 23.86
N ALA A 140 11.64 4.99 23.09
CA ALA A 140 11.55 6.44 23.32
C ALA A 140 10.89 6.76 24.67
N CYS A 141 9.77 6.12 25.02
CA CYS A 141 9.11 6.34 26.30
C CYS A 141 10.00 6.00 27.50
N TYR A 142 10.85 4.97 27.39
CA TYR A 142 11.86 4.66 28.40
C TYR A 142 12.87 5.79 28.57
N LEU A 143 13.34 6.40 27.48
CA LEU A 143 14.29 7.51 27.52
C LEU A 143 13.70 8.82 28.06
N PHE A 144 12.41 9.05 27.87
CA PHE A 144 11.72 10.29 28.30
C PHE A 144 11.15 10.23 29.73
N GLU A 145 11.44 9.17 30.51
CA GLU A 145 10.99 9.00 31.90
C GLU A 145 9.49 9.26 32.12
N VAL A 146 8.67 8.93 31.12
CA VAL A 146 7.21 9.08 31.21
C VAL A 146 6.68 8.09 32.26
N PRO A 147 5.73 8.47 33.15
CA PRO A 147 5.11 7.54 34.08
C PRO A 147 4.27 6.50 33.32
N LEU A 148 4.90 5.38 32.99
CA LEU A 148 4.33 4.30 32.20
C LEU A 148 3.49 3.39 33.10
N THR A 149 2.26 3.81 33.40
CA THR A 149 1.27 2.90 33.98
C THR A 149 0.87 1.88 32.92
N THR A 150 0.77 0.60 33.29
CA THR A 150 0.44 -0.52 32.39
C THR A 150 -0.77 -0.24 31.52
N SER A 151 -1.82 0.38 32.09
CA SER A 151 -3.03 0.76 31.36
C SER A 151 -2.76 1.78 30.23
N ASN A 152 -1.94 2.79 30.47
CA ASN A 152 -1.68 3.86 29.50
C ASN A 152 -0.82 3.36 28.34
N VAL A 153 0.13 2.46 28.64
CA VAL A 153 0.98 1.80 27.64
C VAL A 153 0.15 1.00 26.64
N PHE A 154 -0.76 0.15 27.13
CA PHE A 154 -1.58 -0.68 26.25
C PHE A 154 -2.54 0.18 25.40
N THR A 155 -3.16 1.20 26.00
CA THR A 155 -4.03 2.13 25.27
C THR A 155 -3.26 2.90 24.20
N PHE A 156 -2.05 3.39 24.50
CA PHE A 156 -1.21 4.10 23.55
C PHE A 156 -0.78 3.21 22.38
N LEU A 157 -0.28 2.00 22.67
CA LEU A 157 0.06 1.02 21.63
C LEU A 157 -1.13 0.67 20.73
N ALA A 158 -2.29 0.42 21.33
CA ALA A 158 -3.50 0.09 20.58
C ALA A 158 -3.88 1.24 19.66
N THR A 159 -3.84 2.47 20.17
CA THR A 159 -4.13 3.68 19.40
C THR A 159 -3.11 3.87 18.26
N LEU A 160 -1.83 3.62 18.51
CA LEU A 160 -0.77 3.74 17.51
C LEU A 160 -0.91 2.69 16.39
N ARG A 161 -1.28 1.45 16.73
CA ARG A 161 -1.61 0.42 15.72
C ARG A 161 -2.81 0.82 14.87
N ILE A 162 -3.86 1.37 15.49
CA ILE A 162 -5.06 1.85 14.78
C ILE A 162 -4.71 3.05 13.87
N LEU A 163 -3.72 3.88 14.23
CA LEU A 163 -3.30 5.05 13.47
C LEU A 163 -2.41 4.72 12.27
N GLN A 164 -1.75 3.56 12.25
CA GLN A 164 -0.84 3.19 11.14
C GLN A 164 -1.56 2.98 9.81
N GLU A 165 -2.74 2.36 9.83
CA GLU A 165 -3.56 2.18 8.63
C GLU A 165 -3.94 3.51 7.96
N PRO A 166 -4.51 4.50 8.68
CA PRO A 166 -4.82 5.79 8.07
C PRO A 166 -3.56 6.57 7.68
N ILE A 167 -2.46 6.50 8.43
CA ILE A 167 -1.19 7.14 8.02
C ILE A 167 -0.69 6.59 6.69
N ARG A 168 -0.86 5.29 6.44
CA ARG A 168 -0.48 4.65 5.18
C ARG A 168 -1.35 5.07 4.00
N SER A 169 -2.62 5.40 4.22
CA SER A 169 -3.54 5.83 3.16
C SER A 169 -3.41 7.31 2.80
N ILE A 170 -2.78 8.13 3.65
CA ILE A 170 -2.62 9.58 3.43
C ILE A 170 -1.94 9.95 2.10
N PRO A 171 -0.82 9.33 1.67
CA PRO A 171 -0.21 9.66 0.38
C PRO A 171 -1.16 9.43 -0.79
N HIS A 172 -2.01 8.40 -0.69
CA HIS A 172 -2.99 8.07 -1.70
C HIS A 172 -4.14 9.09 -1.72
N VAL A 173 -4.67 9.45 -0.55
CA VAL A 173 -5.72 10.48 -0.42
C VAL A 173 -5.22 11.85 -0.89
N LEU A 174 -3.98 12.23 -0.55
CA LEU A 174 -3.36 13.46 -1.04
C LEU A 174 -3.17 13.43 -2.56
N GLY A 175 -2.79 12.29 -3.14
CA GLY A 175 -2.73 12.08 -4.59
C GLY A 175 -4.08 12.34 -5.26
N LEU A 176 -5.14 11.73 -4.74
CA LEU A 176 -6.51 11.92 -5.24
C LEU A 176 -6.98 13.38 -5.12
N LEU A 177 -6.64 14.08 -4.04
CA LEU A 177 -6.98 15.50 -3.87
C LEU A 177 -6.22 16.40 -4.84
N ILE A 178 -4.96 16.10 -5.11
CA ILE A 178 -4.15 16.85 -6.10
C ILE A 178 -4.71 16.60 -7.51
N GLU A 179 -4.98 15.35 -7.88
CA GLU A 179 -5.59 15.00 -9.18
C GLU A 179 -6.98 15.62 -9.36
N ALA A 180 -7.81 15.61 -8.31
CA ALA A 180 -9.10 16.29 -8.32
C ALA A 180 -8.94 17.80 -8.51
N LYS A 181 -8.02 18.46 -7.78
CA LYS A 181 -7.76 19.90 -7.95
C LYS A 181 -7.28 20.27 -9.35
N VAL A 182 -6.38 19.46 -9.92
CA VAL A 182 -5.88 19.67 -11.29
C VAL A 182 -7.02 19.49 -12.29
N SER A 183 -7.88 18.49 -12.11
CA SER A 183 -9.05 18.25 -12.97
C SER A 183 -10.08 19.38 -12.89
N PHE A 184 -10.34 19.92 -11.70
CA PHE A 184 -11.23 21.07 -11.50
C PHE A 184 -10.67 22.37 -12.08
N THR A 185 -9.34 22.49 -12.23
CA THR A 185 -8.70 23.67 -12.83
C THR A 185 -8.66 23.58 -14.37
N LEU A 186 -8.82 22.37 -14.91
CA LEU A 186 -8.87 22.07 -16.35
C LEU A 186 -10.27 22.21 -16.96
N ILE A 187 -11.30 22.37 -16.13
CA ILE A 187 -12.70 22.66 -16.49
C ILE A 187 -12.93 24.16 -16.36
#